data_AF-A0A0G4LRF0-F1
#
_entry.id   AF-A0A0G4LRF0-F1
#
_cell.length_a   1.000
_cell.length_b   1.000
_cell.length_c   1.000
_cell.angle_alpha   90.00
_cell.angle_beta   90.00
_cell.angle_gamma   90.00
#
_symmetry.space_group_name_H-M   'P 1'
#
loop_
_entity.id
_entity.type
_entity.pdbx_description
1 polymer ?
#
loop_
_entity_poly.entity_id
_entity_poly.type
_entity_poly.pdbx_seq_one_letter_code
_entity_poly.pdbx_strand_id
1 'polypeptide(L)'
;ELDVSKIIHNPKLRHDINFDPELHFRPNVDGDKGRRKEVKAEHFWATLQEQLIMFVMDREGFYAIHGENDDWCLPQLLRTVKDIIQTLVPVRDRVYLDEGLNVELLMQQFNKGIADLEKLASWLSRVLKSHCAPMRDEWVDRMYEKLSNGNRNNDMGELVLGMRGLLEVLEAMKLDVANHQIRCLRPVLIEDTVHFEQRFFFKRIQQGRVDVGPAREWYRDAERRYAGTISPAA
;
A
#
# COMPACT_ATOMS: atom_id res chain seq x y z
N GLU A 1 -2.78 -4.13 5.08
CA GLU A 1 -3.62 -4.12 3.87
C GLU A 1 -4.99 -3.52 4.16
N LEU A 2 -5.41 -2.57 3.32
CA LEU A 2 -6.67 -1.83 3.37
C LEU A 2 -7.77 -2.66 2.67
N ASP A 3 -8.34 -3.61 3.40
CA ASP A 3 -9.46 -4.43 2.95
C ASP A 3 -10.80 -3.73 3.29
N VAL A 4 -11.81 -3.88 2.44
CA VAL A 4 -13.16 -3.34 2.62
C VAL A 4 -13.73 -3.72 4.00
N SER A 5 -13.51 -4.97 4.43
CA SER A 5 -13.95 -5.42 5.76
C SER A 5 -13.28 -4.61 6.88
N LYS A 6 -11.98 -4.29 6.75
CA LYS A 6 -11.25 -3.49 7.73
C LYS A 6 -11.72 -2.03 7.72
N ILE A 7 -12.09 -1.48 6.57
CA ILE A 7 -12.67 -0.13 6.46
C ILE A 7 -14.02 -0.09 7.21
N ILE A 8 -14.90 -1.06 6.93
CA ILE A 8 -16.26 -1.12 7.50
C ILE A 8 -16.23 -1.28 9.02
N HIS A 9 -15.29 -2.04 9.58
CA HIS A 9 -15.27 -2.33 11.02
C HIS A 9 -14.38 -1.40 11.84
N ASN A 10 -13.70 -0.43 11.22
CA ASN A 10 -12.82 0.50 11.92
C ASN A 10 -13.64 1.68 12.50
N PRO A 11 -13.82 1.74 13.84
CA PRO A 11 -14.66 2.77 14.45
C PRO A 11 -14.08 4.18 14.31
N LYS A 12 -12.74 4.31 14.34
CA LYS A 12 -12.08 5.61 14.17
C LYS A 12 -12.28 6.12 12.75
N LEU A 13 -12.04 5.27 11.76
CA LEU A 13 -12.22 5.64 10.36
C LEU A 13 -13.69 6.02 10.06
N ARG A 14 -14.66 5.26 10.59
CA ARG A 14 -16.08 5.60 10.45
C ARG A 14 -16.42 6.95 11.07
N HIS A 15 -15.91 7.24 12.27
CA HIS A 15 -16.09 8.55 12.88
C HIS A 15 -15.50 9.64 11.97
N ASP A 16 -14.25 9.50 11.54
CA ASP A 16 -13.58 10.47 10.67
C ASP A 16 -14.37 10.70 9.36
N ILE A 17 -14.95 9.65 8.76
CA ILE A 17 -15.80 9.74 7.56
C ILE A 17 -17.04 10.64 7.74
N ASN A 18 -17.60 10.73 8.95
CA ASN A 18 -18.78 11.57 9.22
C ASN A 18 -18.44 13.05 9.29
N PHE A 19 -17.22 13.41 9.70
CA PHE A 19 -16.83 14.79 9.97
C PHE A 19 -15.85 15.37 8.94
N ASP A 20 -15.19 14.53 8.14
CA ASP A 20 -14.27 14.95 7.08
C ASP A 20 -14.77 14.49 5.69
N PRO A 21 -15.45 15.38 4.95
CA PRO A 21 -15.89 15.11 3.57
C PRO A 21 -14.73 14.87 2.61
N GLU A 22 -13.56 15.45 2.88
CA GLU A 22 -12.37 15.36 2.04
C GLU A 22 -11.47 14.19 2.44
N LEU A 23 -11.86 13.36 3.42
CA LEU A 23 -11.04 12.24 3.87
C LEU A 23 -10.64 11.31 2.71
N HIS A 24 -9.32 11.14 2.54
CA HIS A 24 -8.69 10.17 1.65
C HIS A 24 -7.37 9.69 2.24
N PHE A 25 -6.98 8.47 1.90
CA PHE A 25 -5.68 7.92 2.20
C PHE A 25 -4.60 8.64 1.41
N ARG A 26 -3.50 8.93 2.10
CA ARG A 26 -2.26 9.51 1.57
C ARG A 26 -1.06 8.67 2.00
N PRO A 27 0.07 8.75 1.28
CA PRO A 27 1.31 8.16 1.75
C PRO A 27 1.67 8.69 3.14
N ASN A 28 2.02 7.80 4.06
CA ASN A 28 2.45 8.19 5.40
C ASN A 28 3.95 8.46 5.42
N VAL A 29 4.32 9.69 5.06
CA VAL A 29 5.71 10.17 5.08
C VAL A 29 6.05 10.94 6.36
N ASP A 30 5.06 11.17 7.22
CA ASP A 30 5.19 12.09 8.35
C ASP A 30 5.87 11.44 9.57
N GLY A 31 6.62 12.28 10.29
CA GLY A 31 7.21 11.97 11.59
C GLY A 31 8.32 10.92 11.57
N ASP A 32 8.68 10.45 12.75
CA ASP A 32 9.81 9.51 12.94
C ASP A 32 9.62 8.18 12.22
N LYS A 33 8.36 7.74 12.07
CA LYS A 33 8.04 6.50 11.36
C LYS A 33 8.30 6.63 9.87
N GLY A 34 7.89 7.74 9.25
CA GLY A 34 8.18 8.05 7.85
C GLY A 34 9.69 8.08 7.59
N ARG A 35 10.43 8.86 8.39
CA ARG A 35 11.90 8.95 8.29
C ARG A 35 12.60 7.59 8.43
N ARG A 36 12.17 6.75 9.40
CA ARG A 36 12.73 5.40 9.57
C ARG A 36 12.41 4.48 8.38
N LYS A 37 11.23 4.62 7.77
CA LYS A 37 10.85 3.86 6.56
C LYS A 37 11.72 4.27 5.38
N GLU A 38 11.95 5.57 5.21
CA GLU A 38 12.81 6.12 4.15
C GLU A 38 14.25 5.63 4.28
N VAL A 39 14.88 5.73 5.45
CA VAL A 39 16.25 5.23 5.67
C VAL A 39 16.37 3.73 5.35
N LYS A 40 15.38 2.93 5.73
CA LYS A 40 15.35 1.49 5.39
C LYS A 40 15.20 1.25 3.89
N ALA A 41 14.39 2.06 3.22
CA ALA A 41 14.21 1.97 1.78
C ALA A 41 15.51 2.31 1.04
N GLU A 42 16.18 3.41 1.42
CA GLU A 42 17.47 3.79 0.83
C GLU A 42 18.54 2.71 1.04
N HIS A 43 18.59 2.10 2.23
CA HIS A 43 19.50 0.98 2.47
C HIS A 43 19.20 -0.22 1.56
N PHE A 44 17.92 -0.59 1.40
CA PHE A 44 17.53 -1.67 0.50
C PHE A 44 17.96 -1.38 -0.95
N TRP A 45 17.72 -0.16 -1.45
CA TRP A 45 18.08 0.21 -2.82
C TRP A 45 19.60 0.21 -3.04
N ALA A 46 20.38 0.70 -2.06
CA ALA A 46 21.83 0.63 -2.10
C ALA A 46 22.33 -0.82 -2.15
N THR A 47 21.80 -1.69 -1.29
CA THR A 47 22.16 -3.12 -1.29
C THR A 47 21.78 -3.82 -2.59
N LEU A 48 20.60 -3.54 -3.15
CA LEU A 48 20.19 -4.09 -4.44
C LEU A 48 21.15 -3.66 -5.56
N GLN A 49 21.56 -2.39 -5.57
CA GLN A 49 22.51 -1.88 -6.57
C GLN A 49 23.88 -2.57 -6.44
N GLU A 50 24.42 -2.69 -5.22
CA GLU A 50 25.67 -3.38 -4.95
C GLU A 50 25.63 -4.84 -5.39
N GLN A 51 24.54 -5.54 -5.08
CA GLN A 51 24.33 -6.94 -5.48
C GLN A 51 24.25 -7.11 -7.00
N LEU A 52 23.56 -6.20 -7.70
CA LEU A 52 23.51 -6.21 -9.17
C LEU A 52 24.88 -5.94 -9.80
N ILE A 53 25.64 -4.98 -9.27
CA ILE A 53 27.01 -4.69 -9.73
C ILE A 53 27.89 -5.93 -9.52
N MET A 54 27.85 -6.54 -8.33
CA MET A 54 28.61 -7.75 -8.03
C MET A 54 28.22 -8.89 -8.96
N PHE A 55 26.93 -9.11 -9.20
CA PHE A 55 26.46 -10.15 -10.12
C PHE A 55 27.02 -9.98 -11.55
N VAL A 56 27.10 -8.75 -12.04
CA VAL A 56 27.59 -8.44 -13.39
C VAL A 56 29.13 -8.48 -13.47
N MET A 57 29.83 -8.00 -12.44
CA MET A 57 31.29 -7.86 -12.47
C MET A 57 32.07 -9.05 -11.89
N ASP A 58 31.52 -9.73 -10.89
CA ASP A 58 32.14 -10.87 -10.19
C ASP A 58 31.08 -11.93 -9.85
N ARG A 59 30.75 -12.74 -10.85
CA ARG A 59 29.71 -13.76 -10.76
C ARG A 59 30.07 -14.86 -9.74
N GLU A 60 31.33 -15.25 -9.64
CA GLU A 60 31.78 -16.27 -8.68
C GLU A 60 31.68 -15.76 -7.24
N GLY A 61 32.18 -14.54 -6.98
CA GLY A 61 32.06 -13.90 -5.68
C GLY A 61 30.59 -13.67 -5.28
N PHE A 62 29.75 -13.27 -6.25
CA PHE A 62 28.31 -13.15 -6.02
C PHE A 62 27.69 -14.46 -5.55
N TYR A 63 27.91 -15.58 -6.24
CA TYR A 63 27.32 -16.86 -5.85
C TYR A 63 27.95 -17.41 -4.56
N ALA A 64 29.20 -17.11 -4.25
CA ALA A 64 29.81 -17.49 -2.98
C ALA A 64 29.12 -16.80 -1.78
N ILE A 65 28.59 -15.59 -1.95
CA ILE A 65 27.94 -14.82 -0.89
C ILE A 65 26.41 -15.01 -0.90
N HIS A 66 25.79 -15.05 -2.07
CA HIS A 66 24.33 -14.97 -2.26
C HIS A 66 23.71 -16.21 -2.94
N GLY A 67 24.52 -17.17 -3.38
CA GLY A 67 24.12 -18.20 -4.34
C GLY A 67 23.36 -19.40 -3.80
N GLU A 68 23.27 -19.59 -2.48
CA GLU A 68 22.69 -20.82 -1.93
C GLU A 68 21.17 -20.93 -2.11
N ASN A 69 20.41 -19.82 -2.13
CA ASN A 69 18.95 -19.87 -2.04
C ASN A 69 18.16 -18.81 -2.86
N ASP A 70 18.78 -18.09 -3.80
CA ASP A 70 18.16 -16.91 -4.46
C ASP A 70 17.56 -15.92 -3.43
N ASP A 71 18.15 -15.83 -2.24
CA ASP A 71 17.67 -15.01 -1.11
C ASP A 71 18.37 -13.65 -1.06
N TRP A 72 18.39 -12.96 -2.20
CA TRP A 72 18.94 -11.62 -2.34
C TRP A 72 17.86 -10.65 -2.80
N CYS A 73 18.19 -9.35 -2.91
CA CYS A 73 17.18 -8.30 -3.02
C CYS A 73 16.28 -8.44 -4.26
N LEU A 74 16.82 -8.88 -5.41
CA LEU A 74 16.06 -8.92 -6.67
C LEU A 74 14.89 -9.93 -6.64
N PRO A 75 15.08 -11.22 -6.32
CA PRO A 75 13.97 -12.17 -6.14
C PRO A 75 12.90 -11.70 -5.16
N GLN A 76 13.32 -11.16 -4.01
CA GLN A 76 12.39 -10.66 -2.98
C GLN A 76 11.56 -9.48 -3.50
N LEU A 77 12.19 -8.57 -4.25
CA LEU A 77 11.52 -7.45 -4.89
C LEU A 77 10.50 -7.93 -5.93
N LEU A 78 10.89 -8.83 -6.82
CA LEU A 78 10.01 -9.33 -7.88
C LEU A 78 8.79 -10.08 -7.31
N ARG A 79 8.98 -10.87 -6.25
CA ARG A 79 7.87 -11.50 -5.51
C ARG A 79 6.95 -10.45 -4.89
N THR A 80 7.51 -9.46 -4.22
CA THR A 80 6.74 -8.37 -3.60
C THR A 80 5.93 -7.59 -4.65
N VAL A 81 6.54 -7.26 -5.78
CA VAL A 81 5.88 -6.61 -6.92
C VAL A 81 4.72 -7.48 -7.42
N LYS A 82 4.96 -8.78 -7.61
CA LYS A 82 3.94 -9.74 -8.03
C LYS A 82 2.74 -9.76 -7.07
N ASP A 83 3.01 -9.88 -5.78
CA ASP A 83 1.97 -9.94 -4.74
C ASP A 83 1.15 -8.64 -4.70
N ILE A 84 1.80 -7.48 -4.87
CA ILE A 84 1.11 -6.20 -4.93
C ILE A 84 0.24 -6.11 -6.21
N ILE A 85 0.74 -6.53 -7.37
CA ILE A 85 -0.05 -6.51 -8.61
C ILE A 85 -1.24 -7.49 -8.49
N GLN A 86 -1.05 -8.69 -7.93
CA GLN A 86 -2.12 -9.68 -7.72
C GLN A 86 -3.30 -9.13 -6.90
N THR A 87 -3.03 -8.18 -6.02
CA THR A 87 -4.02 -7.52 -5.17
C THR A 87 -4.58 -6.23 -5.79
N LEU A 88 -4.07 -5.79 -6.94
CA LEU A 88 -4.58 -4.68 -7.75
C LEU A 88 -5.40 -5.15 -8.95
N VAL A 89 -5.10 -6.32 -9.49
CA VAL A 89 -5.77 -6.86 -10.68
C VAL A 89 -6.98 -7.74 -10.33
N PRO A 90 -8.00 -7.79 -11.21
CA PRO A 90 -9.10 -8.75 -11.10
C PRO A 90 -8.62 -10.21 -11.06
N VAL A 91 -9.38 -11.09 -10.41
CA VAL A 91 -9.03 -12.52 -10.26
C VAL A 91 -8.79 -13.20 -11.61
N ARG A 92 -9.56 -12.85 -12.65
CA ARG A 92 -9.40 -13.38 -14.01
C ARG A 92 -8.04 -13.09 -14.63
N ASP A 93 -7.42 -11.97 -14.26
CA ASP A 93 -6.17 -11.49 -14.86
C ASP A 93 -4.94 -12.03 -14.09
N ARG A 94 -5.15 -12.71 -12.95
CA ARG A 94 -4.08 -13.29 -12.13
C ARG A 94 -3.33 -14.41 -12.84
N VAL A 95 -4.01 -15.21 -13.66
CA VAL A 95 -3.36 -16.28 -14.45
C VAL A 95 -2.34 -15.67 -15.42
N TYR A 96 -2.74 -14.62 -16.13
CA TYR A 96 -1.85 -13.90 -17.04
C TYR A 96 -0.67 -13.24 -16.31
N LEU A 97 -0.91 -12.71 -15.11
CA LEU A 97 0.15 -12.18 -14.25
C LEU A 97 1.11 -13.28 -13.76
N ASP A 98 0.60 -14.44 -13.39
CA ASP A 98 1.42 -15.56 -12.91
C ASP A 98 2.33 -16.10 -14.02
N GLU A 99 1.85 -16.12 -15.26
CA GLU A 99 2.63 -16.50 -16.45
C GLU A 99 3.66 -15.44 -16.82
N GLY A 100 3.25 -14.17 -16.87
CA GLY A 100 4.12 -13.07 -17.31
C GLY A 100 5.17 -12.63 -16.29
N LEU A 101 4.89 -12.79 -15.00
CA LEU A 101 5.81 -12.51 -13.89
C LEU A 101 6.10 -13.78 -13.08
N ASN A 102 6.53 -14.85 -13.76
CA ASN A 102 7.02 -16.05 -13.11
C ASN A 102 8.44 -15.81 -12.56
N VAL A 103 8.54 -15.46 -11.27
CA VAL A 103 9.81 -15.09 -10.63
C VAL A 103 10.84 -16.21 -10.70
N GLU A 104 10.45 -17.48 -10.52
CA GLU A 104 11.37 -18.61 -10.59
C GLU A 104 12.00 -18.71 -11.99
N LEU A 105 11.17 -18.61 -13.03
CA LEU A 105 11.64 -18.68 -14.41
C LEU A 105 12.52 -17.46 -14.77
N LEU A 106 12.12 -16.27 -14.33
CA LEU A 106 12.89 -15.05 -14.56
C LEU A 106 14.26 -15.14 -13.89
N MET A 107 14.33 -15.63 -12.64
CA MET A 107 15.60 -15.81 -11.95
C MET A 107 16.47 -16.87 -12.63
N GLN A 108 15.89 -17.96 -13.13
CA GLN A 108 16.65 -18.93 -13.93
C GLN A 108 17.22 -18.32 -15.23
N GLN A 109 16.44 -17.49 -15.93
CA GLN A 109 16.90 -16.81 -17.14
C GLN A 109 17.98 -15.77 -16.81
N PHE A 110 17.81 -15.04 -15.71
CA PHE A 110 18.77 -14.05 -15.22
C PHE A 110 20.09 -14.73 -14.84
N ASN A 111 20.02 -15.82 -14.07
CA ASN A 111 21.13 -16.69 -13.69
C ASN A 111 21.80 -17.41 -14.88
N LYS A 112 21.22 -17.37 -16.08
CA LYS A 112 21.86 -17.87 -17.31
C LYS A 112 22.28 -16.76 -18.28
N GLY A 113 22.04 -15.49 -17.93
CA GLY A 113 22.35 -14.34 -18.78
C GLY A 113 21.47 -14.23 -20.04
N ILE A 114 20.28 -14.83 -20.02
CA ILE A 114 19.35 -14.87 -21.17
C ILE A 114 18.02 -14.15 -20.87
N ALA A 115 17.91 -13.46 -19.73
CA ALA A 115 16.71 -12.72 -19.37
C ALA A 115 16.50 -11.52 -20.30
N ASP A 116 15.32 -11.41 -20.89
CA ASP A 116 14.93 -10.28 -21.71
C ASP A 116 14.24 -9.22 -20.84
N LEU A 117 15.04 -8.33 -20.26
CA LEU A 117 14.57 -7.27 -19.36
C LEU A 117 13.74 -6.21 -20.09
N GLU A 118 14.02 -5.96 -21.37
CA GLU A 118 13.25 -5.03 -22.21
C GLU A 118 11.82 -5.55 -22.41
N LYS A 119 11.68 -6.84 -22.76
CA LYS A 119 10.39 -7.49 -22.90
C LYS A 119 9.62 -7.51 -21.57
N LEU A 120 10.30 -7.78 -20.46
CA LEU A 120 9.67 -7.75 -19.14
C LEU A 120 9.18 -6.33 -18.79
N ALA A 121 10.01 -5.30 -18.99
CA ALA A 121 9.66 -3.91 -18.71
C ALA A 121 8.47 -3.44 -19.57
N SER A 122 8.47 -3.79 -20.87
CA SER A 122 7.36 -3.47 -21.77
C SER A 122 6.06 -4.17 -21.36
N TRP A 123 6.14 -5.45 -20.97
CA TRP A 123 5.00 -6.20 -20.48
C TRP A 123 4.44 -5.60 -19.18
N LEU A 124 5.31 -5.27 -18.21
CA LEU A 124 4.92 -4.61 -16.96
C LEU A 124 4.24 -3.26 -17.23
N SER A 125 4.80 -2.44 -18.11
CA SER A 125 4.21 -1.15 -18.50
C SER A 125 2.78 -1.32 -19.02
N ARG A 126 2.56 -2.30 -19.91
CA ARG A 126 1.22 -2.60 -20.44
C ARG A 126 0.25 -3.05 -19.37
N VAL A 127 0.66 -3.94 -18.47
CA VAL A 127 -0.17 -4.43 -17.35
C VAL A 127 -0.55 -3.28 -16.42
N LEU A 128 0.40 -2.42 -16.07
CA LEU A 128 0.13 -1.29 -15.20
C LEU A 128 -0.84 -0.31 -15.85
N LYS A 129 -0.60 0.09 -17.11
CA LYS A 129 -1.49 0.99 -17.87
C LYS A 129 -2.89 0.43 -18.06
N SER A 130 -3.06 -0.89 -18.18
CA SER A 130 -4.39 -1.50 -18.29
C SER A 130 -5.18 -1.49 -16.97
N HIS A 131 -4.52 -1.28 -15.82
CA HIS A 131 -5.13 -1.35 -14.50
C HIS A 131 -5.06 -0.05 -13.69
N CYS A 132 -4.21 0.91 -14.06
CA CYS A 132 -4.10 2.21 -13.39
C CYS A 132 -5.03 3.27 -13.98
N ALA A 133 -5.17 4.39 -13.27
CA ALA A 133 -5.84 5.57 -13.82
C ALA A 133 -4.97 6.22 -14.92
N PRO A 134 -5.55 6.75 -16.02
CA PRO A 134 -4.79 7.31 -17.15
C PRO A 134 -3.79 8.41 -16.77
N MET A 135 -4.07 9.16 -15.71
CA MET A 135 -3.16 10.18 -15.17
C MET A 135 -1.83 9.62 -14.63
N ARG A 136 -1.74 8.30 -14.42
CA ARG A 136 -0.53 7.61 -13.96
C ARG A 136 0.36 7.12 -15.10
N ASP A 137 -0.11 7.17 -16.35
CA ASP A 137 0.60 6.61 -17.49
C ASP A 137 1.99 7.21 -17.66
N GLU A 138 2.15 8.53 -17.44
CA GLU A 138 3.46 9.19 -17.49
C GLU A 138 4.46 8.64 -16.46
N TRP A 139 3.97 8.19 -15.30
CA TRP A 139 4.82 7.60 -14.26
C TRP A 139 5.26 6.20 -14.68
N VAL A 140 4.36 5.43 -15.31
CA VAL A 140 4.67 4.13 -15.89
C VAL A 140 5.68 4.27 -17.03
N ASP A 141 5.55 5.30 -17.86
CA ASP A 141 6.48 5.57 -18.96
C ASP A 141 7.89 5.90 -18.45
N ARG A 142 8.02 6.78 -17.44
CA ARG A 142 9.33 7.05 -16.82
C ARG A 142 9.96 5.81 -16.19
N MET A 143 9.15 4.97 -15.53
CA MET A 143 9.61 3.70 -14.98
C MET A 143 10.14 2.78 -16.08
N TYR A 144 9.40 2.64 -17.18
CA TYR A 144 9.80 1.84 -18.33
C TYR A 144 11.07 2.37 -19.00
N GLU A 145 11.18 3.68 -19.20
CA GLU A 145 12.37 4.33 -19.75
C GLU A 145 13.61 4.03 -18.91
N LYS A 146 13.50 4.13 -17.59
CA LYS A 146 14.62 3.85 -16.66
C LYS A 146 15.05 2.39 -16.72
N LEU A 147 14.11 1.45 -16.71
CA LEU A 147 14.43 0.02 -16.85
C LEU A 147 15.09 -0.28 -18.21
N SER A 148 14.57 0.31 -19.29
CA SER A 148 15.05 0.07 -20.65
C SER A 148 16.44 0.68 -20.87
N ASN A 149 16.66 1.92 -20.45
CA ASN A 149 17.95 2.60 -20.56
C ASN A 149 19.01 1.93 -19.68
N GLY A 150 18.67 1.62 -18.43
CA GLY A 150 19.58 0.94 -17.52
C GLY A 150 20.02 -0.43 -18.07
N ASN A 151 19.11 -1.19 -18.66
CA ASN A 151 19.45 -2.45 -19.33
C ASN A 151 20.36 -2.23 -20.56
N ARG A 152 19.99 -1.30 -21.46
CA ARG A 152 20.73 -1.07 -22.72
C ARG A 152 22.13 -0.49 -22.50
N ASN A 153 22.28 0.37 -21.50
CA ASN A 153 23.54 1.05 -21.19
C ASN A 153 24.37 0.30 -20.13
N ASN A 154 23.86 -0.82 -19.61
CA ASN A 154 24.43 -1.55 -18.47
C ASN A 154 24.63 -0.65 -17.24
N ASP A 155 23.69 0.28 -17.01
CA ASP A 155 23.67 1.19 -15.87
C ASP A 155 22.77 0.61 -14.76
N MET A 156 23.42 0.00 -13.77
CA MET A 156 22.72 -0.61 -12.62
C MET A 156 21.99 0.43 -11.77
N GLY A 157 22.50 1.67 -11.70
CA GLY A 157 21.83 2.74 -10.98
C GLY A 157 20.51 3.10 -11.65
N GLU A 158 20.51 3.22 -12.98
CA GLU A 158 19.29 3.51 -13.73
C GLU A 158 18.27 2.36 -13.67
N LEU A 159 18.72 1.10 -13.68
CA LEU A 159 17.87 -0.08 -13.44
C LEU A 159 17.20 -0.03 -12.07
N VAL A 160 17.96 0.25 -11.01
CA VAL A 160 17.43 0.35 -9.63
C VAL A 160 16.44 1.51 -9.52
N LEU A 161 16.69 2.64 -10.17
CA LEU A 161 15.73 3.74 -10.24
C LEU A 161 14.42 3.34 -10.96
N GLY A 162 14.51 2.54 -12.01
CA GLY A 162 13.32 1.97 -12.66
C GLY A 162 12.53 1.06 -11.73
N MET A 163 13.21 0.16 -11.02
CA MET A 163 12.61 -0.73 -10.01
C MET A 163 11.96 0.05 -8.85
N ARG A 164 12.58 1.16 -8.42
CA ARG A 164 11.99 2.07 -7.44
C ARG A 164 10.72 2.74 -7.98
N GLY A 165 10.77 3.26 -9.20
CA GLY A 165 9.60 3.85 -9.87
C GLY A 165 8.44 2.86 -10.03
N LEU A 166 8.74 1.57 -10.22
CA LEU A 166 7.72 0.52 -10.24
C LEU A 166 6.97 0.42 -8.89
N LEU A 167 7.68 0.40 -7.76
CA LEU A 167 7.03 0.39 -6.45
C LEU A 167 6.26 1.69 -6.16
N GLU A 168 6.75 2.85 -6.62
CA GLU A 168 6.04 4.13 -6.49
C GLU A 168 4.71 4.13 -7.25
N VAL A 169 4.69 3.61 -8.49
CA VAL A 169 3.46 3.43 -9.27
C VAL A 169 2.51 2.48 -8.55
N LEU A 170 3.00 1.35 -8.02
CA LEU A 170 2.18 0.37 -7.32
C LEU A 170 1.59 0.92 -6.01
N GLU A 171 2.34 1.71 -5.25
CA GLU A 171 1.84 2.39 -4.05
C GLU A 171 0.74 3.40 -4.41
N ALA A 172 0.93 4.17 -5.49
CA ALA A 172 -0.09 5.09 -5.99
C ALA A 172 -1.36 4.34 -6.43
N MET A 173 -1.25 3.27 -7.21
CA MET A 173 -2.40 2.45 -7.62
C MET A 173 -3.15 1.87 -6.41
N LYS A 174 -2.42 1.42 -5.38
CA LYS A 174 -3.03 0.93 -4.13
C LYS A 174 -3.84 2.00 -3.42
N LEU A 175 -3.32 3.22 -3.34
CA LEU A 175 -4.03 4.36 -2.77
C LEU A 175 -5.25 4.74 -3.60
N ASP A 176 -5.13 4.72 -4.93
CA ASP A 176 -6.23 5.02 -5.86
C ASP A 176 -7.41 4.05 -5.62
N VAL A 177 -7.13 2.73 -5.51
CA VAL A 177 -8.16 1.71 -5.18
C VAL A 177 -8.78 1.96 -3.81
N ALA A 178 -7.98 2.20 -2.77
CA ALA A 178 -8.48 2.39 -1.42
C ALA A 178 -9.33 3.67 -1.30
N ASN A 179 -8.92 4.75 -1.97
CA ASN A 179 -9.66 6.02 -2.01
C ASN A 179 -10.97 5.91 -2.78
N HIS A 180 -10.97 5.17 -3.89
CA HIS A 180 -12.19 4.84 -4.61
C HIS A 180 -13.16 4.03 -3.70
N GLN A 181 -12.65 3.02 -3.00
CA GLN A 181 -13.46 2.21 -2.07
C GLN A 181 -14.09 3.06 -0.96
N ILE A 182 -13.33 3.93 -0.30
CA ILE A 182 -13.89 4.85 0.71
C ILE A 182 -14.98 5.72 0.10
N ARG A 183 -14.74 6.30 -1.08
CA ARG A 183 -15.72 7.17 -1.74
C ARG A 183 -17.02 6.43 -2.05
N CYS A 184 -16.95 5.18 -2.50
CA CYS A 184 -18.13 4.36 -2.79
C CYS A 184 -18.88 3.93 -1.52
N LEU A 185 -18.17 3.60 -0.44
CA LEU A 185 -18.77 3.12 0.81
C LEU A 185 -19.32 4.24 1.69
N ARG A 186 -18.81 5.46 1.54
CA ARG A 186 -19.13 6.62 2.39
C ARG A 186 -20.63 6.82 2.64
N PRO A 187 -21.54 6.81 1.62
CA PRO A 187 -22.97 7.02 1.87
C PRO A 187 -23.57 5.99 2.84
N VAL A 188 -23.28 4.71 2.62
CA VAL A 188 -23.79 3.60 3.43
C VAL A 188 -23.17 3.61 4.83
N LEU A 189 -21.87 3.96 4.94
CA LEU A 189 -21.20 4.07 6.23
C LEU A 189 -21.77 5.20 7.09
N ILE A 190 -22.13 6.33 6.48
CA ILE A 190 -22.75 7.48 7.16
C ILE A 190 -24.18 7.13 7.61
N GLU A 191 -24.98 6.50 6.75
CA GLU A 191 -26.34 6.06 7.07
C GLU A 191 -26.36 5.09 8.26
N ASP A 192 -25.41 4.15 8.31
CA ASP A 192 -25.28 3.14 9.37
C ASP A 192 -24.53 3.65 10.63
N THR A 193 -24.05 4.90 10.66
CA THR A 193 -23.18 5.41 11.76
C THR A 193 -23.83 5.24 13.13
N VAL A 194 -25.08 5.66 13.30
CA VAL A 194 -25.76 5.65 14.60
C VAL A 194 -25.89 4.22 15.14
N HIS A 195 -26.34 3.28 14.30
CA HIS A 195 -26.49 1.88 14.68
C HIS A 195 -25.13 1.24 15.01
N PHE A 196 -24.11 1.52 14.20
CA PHE A 196 -22.76 1.03 14.43
C PHE A 196 -22.19 1.53 15.76
N GLU A 197 -22.24 2.84 16.04
CA GLU A 197 -21.68 3.43 17.25
C GLU A 197 -22.40 2.96 18.50
N GLN A 198 -23.73 2.91 18.49
CA GLN A 198 -24.52 2.37 19.60
C GLN A 198 -24.09 0.93 19.94
N ARG A 199 -24.01 0.06 18.93
CA ARG A 199 -23.58 -1.34 19.12
C ARG A 199 -22.14 -1.42 19.61
N PHE A 200 -21.25 -0.58 19.09
CA PHE A 200 -19.84 -0.53 19.48
C PHE A 200 -19.67 -0.13 20.95
N PHE A 201 -20.27 0.99 21.38
CA PHE A 201 -20.16 1.48 22.75
C PHE A 201 -20.90 0.59 23.74
N PHE A 202 -22.09 0.08 23.39
CA PHE A 202 -22.83 -0.86 24.24
C PHE A 202 -21.99 -2.10 24.57
N LYS A 203 -21.36 -2.71 23.55
CA LYS A 203 -20.47 -3.85 23.74
C LYS A 203 -19.28 -3.50 24.64
N ARG A 204 -18.70 -2.31 24.51
CA ARG A 204 -17.58 -1.87 25.35
C ARG A 204 -17.98 -1.62 26.80
N ILE A 205 -19.15 -1.05 27.05
CA ILE A 205 -19.69 -0.82 28.40
C ILE A 205 -19.96 -2.18 29.07
N GLN A 206 -20.61 -3.12 28.39
CA GLN A 206 -20.85 -4.47 28.93
C GLN A 206 -19.56 -5.21 29.30
N GLN A 207 -18.49 -4.97 28.55
CA GLN A 207 -17.17 -5.56 28.79
C GLN A 207 -16.36 -4.81 29.87
N GLY A 208 -16.90 -3.77 30.50
CA GLY A 208 -16.18 -2.94 31.48
C GLY A 208 -15.02 -2.13 30.88
N ARG A 209 -14.98 -1.96 29.54
CA ARG A 209 -13.92 -1.22 28.84
C ARG A 209 -14.17 0.28 28.76
N VAL A 210 -15.33 0.73 29.24
CA VAL A 210 -15.76 2.12 29.34
C VAL A 210 -16.55 2.23 30.63
N ASP A 211 -16.06 3.04 31.57
CA ASP A 211 -16.81 3.39 32.77
C ASP A 211 -17.78 4.54 32.47
N VAL A 212 -19.05 4.32 32.78
CA VAL A 212 -20.14 5.30 32.58
C VAL A 212 -20.52 6.03 33.86
N GLY A 213 -19.91 5.69 35.00
CA GLY A 213 -20.15 6.31 36.30
C GLY A 213 -19.99 7.83 36.27
N PRO A 214 -18.82 8.36 35.86
CA PRO A 214 -18.59 9.80 35.79
C PRO A 214 -19.59 10.54 34.88
N ALA A 215 -19.93 9.94 33.74
CA ALA A 215 -20.91 10.53 32.82
C ALA A 215 -22.33 10.58 33.42
N ARG A 216 -22.72 9.55 34.19
CA ARG A 216 -24.01 9.52 34.90
C ARG A 216 -24.06 10.55 36.04
N GLU A 217 -22.98 10.69 36.79
CA GLU A 217 -22.87 11.69 37.86
C GLU A 217 -22.96 13.11 37.30
N TRP A 218 -22.21 13.39 36.23
CA TRP A 218 -22.28 14.66 35.50
C TRP A 218 -23.69 14.96 35.01
N TYR A 219 -24.37 13.99 34.39
CA TYR A 219 -25.74 14.18 33.88
C TYR A 219 -26.73 14.51 35.01
N ARG A 220 -26.65 13.80 36.14
CA ARG A 220 -27.50 14.06 37.32
C ARG A 220 -27.22 15.40 37.98
N ASP A 221 -25.98 15.87 37.96
CA ASP A 221 -25.62 17.19 38.47
C ASP A 221 -26.14 18.29 37.53
N ALA A 222 -25.99 18.13 36.21
CA ALA A 222 -26.56 19.04 35.23
C ALA A 222 -28.09 19.13 35.33
N GLU A 223 -28.78 17.99 35.41
CA GLU A 223 -30.24 17.94 35.60
C GLU A 223 -30.67 18.72 36.84
N ARG A 224 -29.99 18.55 37.99
CA ARG A 224 -30.29 19.30 39.21
C ARG A 224 -30.07 20.81 39.07
N ARG A 225 -29.07 21.24 38.30
CA ARG A 225 -28.75 22.67 38.08
C ARG A 225 -29.76 23.35 37.16
N TYR A 226 -30.28 22.64 36.16
CA TYR A 226 -31.11 23.22 35.10
C TYR A 226 -32.60 22.82 35.15
N ALA A 227 -33.00 21.88 36.01
CA ALA A 227 -34.41 21.49 36.18
C ALA A 227 -35.33 22.64 36.64
N GLY A 228 -34.77 23.72 37.20
CA GLY A 228 -35.52 24.91 37.63
C GLY A 228 -35.55 26.09 36.65
N THR A 229 -34.89 26.02 35.48
CA THR A 229 -34.77 27.16 34.55
C THR A 229 -35.75 27.15 33.38
N ILE A 230 -36.67 26.17 33.32
CA ILE A 230 -37.82 26.23 32.40
C ILE A 230 -38.86 27.17 33.01
N SER A 231 -38.68 28.47 32.80
CA SER A 231 -39.77 29.44 32.95
C SER A 231 -40.77 29.19 31.82
N PRO A 232 -42.08 29.01 32.09
CA PRO A 232 -43.07 28.97 31.03
C PRO A 232 -43.10 30.35 30.39
N ALA A 233 -42.69 30.45 29.12
CA ALA A 233 -42.97 31.63 28.32
C ALA A 233 -44.49 31.72 28.13
N ALA A 234 -45.04 32.84 28.62
CA ALA A 234 -46.43 33.28 28.44
C ALA A 234 -46.71 33.69 26.99
#